data_AF-Q2T6N9-F1
#
_entry.id   AF-Q2T6N9-F1
#
_cell.length_a   1.000
_cell.length_b   1.000
_cell.length_c   1.000
_cell.angle_alpha   90.00
_cell.angle_beta   90.00
_cell.angle_gamma   90.00
#
_symmetry.space_group_name_H-M   'P 1'
#
loop_
_entity.id
_entity.type
_entity.pdbx_description
1 polymer ?
#
loop_
_entity_poly.entity_id
_entity_poly.type
_entity_poly.pdbx_seq_one_letter_code
_entity_poly.pdbx_strand_id
1 'polypeptide(L)'
;MLTHKDWFTRTRRLLTLQSRSTFAKAMNRSIRYKGYEVAPAAARLPNGLFAANLTIEKTGPAPARAYSFDAIDFFFDEEHALAYAFRWGRLWVDSHC
;
A
#
# COMPACT_ATOMS: atom_id res chain seq x y z
N MET A 1 8.06 -46.83 -7.49
CA MET A 1 8.55 -46.75 -6.09
C MET A 1 8.73 -45.26 -5.78
N LEU A 2 7.76 -44.64 -5.09
CA LEU A 2 7.69 -43.20 -4.83
C LEU A 2 7.74 -42.98 -3.31
N THR A 3 8.66 -42.14 -2.84
CA THR A 3 8.91 -41.92 -1.42
C THR A 3 8.06 -40.80 -0.83
N HIS A 4 7.44 -41.11 0.32
CA HIS A 4 6.43 -40.39 1.09
C HIS A 4 6.89 -39.06 1.76
N LYS A 5 7.82 -38.29 1.17
CA LYS A 5 8.43 -37.11 1.84
C LYS A 5 8.14 -35.74 1.21
N ASP A 6 7.44 -35.68 0.06
CA ASP A 6 7.26 -34.42 -0.69
C ASP A 6 5.92 -33.69 -0.47
N TRP A 7 5.10 -34.14 0.49
CA TRP A 7 3.76 -33.55 0.68
C TRP A 7 3.69 -32.35 1.62
N PHE A 8 4.69 -32.12 2.50
CA PHE A 8 4.54 -31.12 3.57
C PHE A 8 5.05 -29.71 3.28
N THR A 9 5.69 -29.45 2.13
CA THR A 9 6.25 -28.12 1.83
C THR A 9 5.48 -27.33 0.76
N ARG A 10 4.42 -27.90 0.18
CA ARG A 10 3.69 -27.28 -0.94
C ARG A 10 2.38 -26.60 -0.54
N THR A 11 1.85 -26.87 0.65
CA THR A 11 0.56 -26.31 1.12
C THR A 11 0.68 -25.10 2.04
N ARG A 12 1.89 -24.71 2.47
CA ARG A 12 2.10 -23.51 3.32
C ARG A 12 2.41 -22.22 2.55
N ARG A 13 2.53 -22.29 1.22
CA ARG A 13 2.79 -21.12 0.35
C ARG A 13 1.53 -20.47 -0.21
N LEU A 14 0.41 -21.19 -0.25
CA LEU A 14 -0.82 -20.71 -0.89
C LEU A 14 -1.68 -19.87 0.06
N LEU A 15 -1.71 -20.20 1.36
CA LEU A 15 -2.47 -19.44 2.36
C LEU A 15 -1.82 -18.08 2.70
N THR A 16 -0.49 -17.96 2.59
CA THR A 16 0.24 -16.70 2.83
C THR A 16 0.15 -15.74 1.64
N LEU A 17 0.16 -16.24 0.40
CA LEU A 17 0.02 -15.39 -0.80
C LEU A 17 -1.41 -14.85 -0.99
N GLN A 18 -2.44 -15.66 -0.70
CA GLN A 18 -3.83 -15.18 -0.74
C GLN A 18 -4.12 -14.16 0.36
N SER A 19 -3.58 -14.35 1.57
CA SER A 19 -3.74 -13.38 2.65
C SER A 19 -2.98 -12.09 2.34
N ARG A 20 -1.77 -12.13 1.81
CA ARG A 20 -1.02 -10.91 1.44
C ARG A 20 -1.70 -10.09 0.34
N SER A 21 -2.29 -10.78 -0.63
CA SER A 21 -3.03 -10.13 -1.71
C SER A 21 -4.27 -9.36 -1.22
N THR A 22 -4.96 -9.83 -0.17
CA THR A 22 -6.12 -9.12 0.37
C THR A 22 -5.73 -7.89 1.19
N PHE A 23 -4.60 -7.91 1.91
CA PHE A 23 -4.12 -6.77 2.69
C PHE A 23 -3.63 -5.62 1.83
N ALA A 24 -2.78 -5.88 0.83
CA ALA A 24 -2.37 -4.86 -0.14
C ALA A 24 -3.60 -4.24 -0.84
N LYS A 25 -4.55 -5.08 -1.27
CA LYS A 25 -5.79 -4.61 -1.89
C LYS A 25 -6.69 -3.79 -0.96
N ALA A 26 -6.70 -4.09 0.34
CA ALA A 26 -7.41 -3.28 1.33
C ALA A 26 -6.71 -1.95 1.60
N MET A 27 -5.38 -1.93 1.61
CA MET A 27 -4.59 -0.72 1.85
C MET A 27 -4.51 0.20 0.63
N ASN A 28 -4.63 -0.30 -0.59
CA ASN A 28 -4.74 0.51 -1.81
C ASN A 28 -6.11 1.20 -1.98
N ARG A 29 -6.91 1.28 -0.91
CA ARG A 29 -8.17 2.03 -0.89
C ARG A 29 -7.92 3.41 -0.30
N SER A 30 -8.53 4.41 -0.91
CA SER A 30 -8.52 5.75 -0.33
C SER A 30 -9.28 5.73 1.01
N ILE A 31 -8.77 6.48 1.98
CA ILE A 31 -9.43 6.70 3.27
C ILE A 31 -9.78 8.17 3.43
N ARG A 32 -10.88 8.45 4.14
CA ARG A 32 -11.21 9.81 4.54
C ARG A 32 -10.70 10.08 5.94
N TYR A 33 -9.90 11.12 6.11
CA TYR A 33 -9.28 11.51 7.37
C TYR A 33 -9.25 13.02 7.50
N LYS A 34 -9.91 13.57 8.54
CA LYS A 34 -9.97 15.01 8.85
C LYS A 34 -10.35 15.92 7.66
N GLY A 35 -11.29 15.47 6.83
CA GLY A 35 -11.71 16.23 5.65
C GLY A 35 -10.75 16.13 4.45
N TYR A 36 -9.81 15.18 4.48
CA TYR A 36 -8.98 14.80 3.34
C TYR A 36 -9.29 13.38 2.89
N GLU A 37 -9.23 13.12 1.59
CA GLU A 37 -9.15 11.80 1.01
C GLU A 37 -7.67 11.45 0.78
N VAL A 38 -7.19 10.38 1.41
CA VAL A 38 -5.80 9.92 1.38
C VAL A 38 -5.76 8.60 0.63
N ALA A 39 -5.15 8.60 -0.55
CA ALA A 39 -5.06 7.47 -1.46
C ALA A 39 -3.59 6.99 -1.58
N PRO A 40 -3.16 6.03 -0.75
CA PRO A 40 -1.85 5.41 -0.87
C PRO A 40 -1.82 4.46 -2.07
N ALA A 41 -0.66 4.39 -2.73
CA ALA A 41 -0.42 3.49 -3.84
C ALA A 41 0.99 2.90 -3.76
N ALA A 42 1.16 1.69 -4.29
CA ALA A 42 2.48 1.09 -4.48
C ALA A 42 2.71 0.85 -5.97
N ALA A 43 3.77 1.43 -6.51
CA ALA A 43 4.13 1.26 -7.91
C ALA A 43 5.35 0.33 -8.04
N ARG A 44 5.19 -0.81 -8.69
CA ARG A 44 6.30 -1.74 -8.95
C ARG A 44 7.21 -1.19 -10.04
N LEU A 45 8.51 -1.17 -9.77
CA LEU A 45 9.56 -0.66 -10.65
C LEU A 45 10.29 -1.77 -11.41
N PRO A 46 10.98 -1.47 -12.53
CA PRO A 46 11.74 -2.45 -13.31
C PRO A 46 12.86 -3.15 -12.52
N ASN A 47 13.40 -2.51 -11.48
CA ASN A 47 14.41 -3.07 -10.59
C ASN A 47 13.84 -4.04 -9.54
N GLY A 48 12.51 -4.25 -9.52
CA GLY A 48 11.83 -5.15 -8.59
C GLY A 48 11.44 -4.53 -7.25
N LEU A 49 11.74 -3.24 -7.01
CA LEU A 49 11.26 -2.50 -5.84
C LEU A 49 9.83 -1.98 -6.07
N PHE A 50 9.17 -1.61 -4.98
CA PHE A 50 7.90 -0.90 -4.94
C PHE A 50 8.14 0.52 -4.44
N ALA A 51 7.76 1.52 -5.24
CA ALA A 51 7.73 2.90 -4.82
C ALA A 51 6.46 3.18 -4.01
N ALA A 52 6.61 3.79 -2.84
CA ALA A 52 5.49 4.27 -2.03
C ALA A 52 5.02 5.62 -2.57
N ASN A 53 3.83 5.62 -3.16
CA ASN A 53 3.19 6.80 -3.74
C ASN A 53 1.96 7.18 -2.92
N LEU A 54 1.57 8.45 -3.00
CA LEU A 54 0.46 8.96 -2.22
C LEU A 54 -0.22 10.13 -2.91
N THR A 55 -1.55 10.11 -2.93
CA THR A 55 -2.37 11.27 -3.30
C THR A 55 -3.23 11.69 -2.11
N ILE A 56 -3.31 12.99 -1.85
CA ILE A 56 -4.12 13.57 -0.78
C ILE A 56 -4.99 14.67 -1.38
N GLU A 57 -6.30 14.57 -1.24
CA GLU A 57 -7.26 15.53 -1.76
C GLU A 57 -8.09 16.15 -0.63
N LYS A 58 -8.23 17.47 -0.60
CA LYS A 58 -9.13 18.11 0.38
C LYS A 58 -10.59 17.93 -0.05
N THR A 59 -11.38 17.24 0.76
CA THR A 59 -12.82 17.07 0.55
C THR A 59 -13.59 18.26 1.12
N GLY A 60 -14.20 19.08 0.25
CA GLY A 60 -15.00 20.24 0.65
C GLY A 60 -15.39 21.15 -0.52
N PRO A 61 -16.32 22.10 -0.31
CA PRO A 61 -16.72 23.04 -1.36
C PRO A 61 -15.62 24.09 -1.60
N ALA A 62 -14.97 23.98 -2.76
CA ALA A 62 -14.02 24.93 -3.40
C ALA A 62 -12.58 25.04 -2.84
N PRO A 63 -11.63 25.40 -3.73
CA PRO A 63 -11.18 24.55 -4.84
C PRO A 63 -10.55 23.26 -4.29
N ALA A 64 -10.82 22.13 -4.96
CA ALA A 64 -10.22 20.85 -4.61
C ALA A 64 -8.69 20.96 -4.74
N ARG A 65 -8.00 21.00 -3.60
CA ARG A 65 -6.54 21.00 -3.56
C ARG A 65 -6.09 19.56 -3.40
N ALA A 66 -5.43 19.04 -4.45
CA ALA A 66 -4.81 17.73 -4.48
C ALA A 66 -3.30 17.88 -4.34
N TYR A 67 -2.69 16.95 -3.61
CA TYR A 67 -1.26 16.83 -3.43
C TYR A 67 -0.85 15.41 -3.80
N SER A 68 0.06 15.28 -4.75
CA SER A 68 0.61 13.99 -5.16
C SER A 68 2.07 13.92 -4.80
N PHE A 69 2.46 12.79 -4.24
CA PHE A 69 3.82 12.47 -3.84
C PHE A 69 4.20 11.14 -4.48
N ASP A 70 5.18 11.19 -5.37
CA ASP A 70 5.71 10.02 -6.05
C ASP A 70 7.00 9.57 -5.37
N ALA A 71 7.14 8.26 -5.19
CA ALA A 71 8.34 7.62 -4.66
C ALA A 71 8.87 8.25 -3.36
N ILE A 72 7.98 8.39 -2.37
CA ILE A 72 8.34 8.89 -1.02
C ILE A 72 9.47 8.03 -0.43
N ASP A 73 9.41 6.72 -0.67
CA ASP A 73 10.46 5.75 -0.34
C ASP A 73 10.31 4.48 -1.21
N PHE A 74 11.27 3.57 -1.15
CA PHE A 74 11.30 2.32 -1.93
C PHE A 74 11.38 1.09 -1.02
N PHE A 75 10.58 0.07 -1.33
CA PHE A 75 10.48 -1.15 -0.54
C PHE A 75 10.62 -2.40 -1.42
N PHE A 76 11.12 -3.49 -0.86
CA PHE A 76 11.11 -4.79 -1.54
C PHE A 76 9.72 -5.46 -1.56
N ASP A 77 8.76 -4.92 -0.80
CA ASP A 77 7.45 -5.50 -0.58
C ASP A 77 6.35 -4.44 -0.74
N GLU A 78 5.30 -4.80 -1.49
CA GLU A 78 4.17 -3.92 -1.83
C GLU A 78 3.37 -3.48 -0.59
N GLU A 79 3.18 -4.38 0.37
CA GLU A 79 2.42 -4.09 1.59
C GLU A 79 3.17 -3.08 2.44
N HIS A 80 4.49 -3.20 2.53
CA HIS A 80 5.32 -2.23 3.24
C HIS A 80 5.26 -0.84 2.58
N ALA A 81 5.31 -0.77 1.25
CA ALA A 81 5.17 0.49 0.53
C ALA A 81 3.80 1.16 0.79
N LEU A 82 2.71 0.39 0.69
CA LEU A 82 1.35 0.87 0.96
C LEU A 82 1.17 1.31 2.42
N ALA A 83 1.59 0.48 3.37
CA ALA A 83 1.46 0.79 4.79
C ALA A 83 2.28 2.03 5.19
N TYR A 84 3.44 2.21 4.56
CA TYR A 84 4.26 3.41 4.74
C TYR A 84 3.57 4.65 4.17
N ALA A 85 3.15 4.63 2.90
CA ALA A 85 2.43 5.74 2.26
C ALA A 85 1.18 6.14 3.07
N PHE A 86 0.43 5.15 3.58
CA PHE A 86 -0.73 5.38 4.42
C PHE A 86 -0.39 6.13 5.73
N ARG A 87 0.61 5.65 6.48
CA ARG A 87 1.02 6.28 7.75
C ARG A 87 1.56 7.69 7.50
N TRP A 88 2.37 7.84 6.47
CA TRP A 88 2.92 9.13 6.09
C TRP A 88 1.82 10.12 5.70
N GLY A 89 0.81 9.68 4.94
CA GLY A 89 -0.32 10.52 4.55
C GLY A 89 -1.12 11.04 5.74
N ARG A 90 -1.32 10.23 6.77
CA ARG A 90 -1.96 10.70 8.02
C ARG A 90 -1.11 11.74 8.73
N LEU A 91 0.20 11.52 8.84
CA LEU A 91 1.13 12.47 9.46
C LEU A 91 1.16 13.80 8.70
N TRP A 92 1.15 13.74 7.36
CA TRP A 92 1.07 14.94 6.52
C TRP A 92 -0.23 15.70 6.77
N VAL A 93 -1.38 15.01 6.80
CA VAL A 93 -2.65 15.68 7.11
C VAL A 93 -2.61 16.31 8.50
N ASP A 94 -2.07 15.61 9.49
CA ASP A 94 -1.95 16.11 10.86
C ASP A 94 -1.07 17.36 10.98
N SER A 95 -0.08 17.55 10.11
CA SER A 95 0.77 18.75 10.09
C SER A 95 0.23 19.91 9.25
N HIS A 96 -0.83 19.68 8.46
CA HIS A 96 -1.44 20.67 7.57
C HIS A 96 -2.88 21.03 7.95
N CYS A 97 -3.42 20.43 9.01
CA CYS A 97 -4.74 20.72 9.56
C CYS A 97 -4.69 21.69 10.74
#